data_AF-A0A4S3J6Z9-F1
#
_entry.id   AF-A0A4S3J6Z9-F1
#
_cell.length_a   1.000
_cell.length_b   1.000
_cell.length_c   1.000
_cell.angle_alpha   90.00
_cell.angle_beta   90.00
_cell.angle_gamma   90.00
#
_symmetry.space_group_name_H-M   'P 1'
#
loop_
_entity.id
_entity.type
_entity.pdbx_description
1 polymer ?
#
loop_
_entity_poly.entity_id
_entity_poly.type
_entity_poly.pdbx_seq_one_letter_code
_entity_poly.pdbx_strand_id
1 'polypeptide(L)'
;MACKSLHTRETDGAIVAATNLVLHGRTPGIASPSAEAQAAAVRMAYENANISDYSLTSYLECHGTGTLAGDPVEVTGVSSVFAASRLHDRPLQIGSV
;
A
#
# COMPACT_ATOMS: atom_id res chain seq x y z
N MET A 1 -6.41 -4.00 -6.57
CA MET A 1 -6.30 -2.54 -6.81
C MET A 1 -5.26 -2.01 -5.85
N ALA A 2 -4.18 -1.39 -6.33
CA ALA A 2 -3.25 -0.63 -5.50
C ALA A 2 -2.52 0.36 -6.40
N CYS A 3 -3.21 1.44 -6.73
CA CYS A 3 -2.55 2.62 -7.27
C CYS A 3 -2.82 3.73 -6.26
N LYS A 4 -1.82 4.07 -5.44
CA LYS A 4 -1.83 5.39 -4.82
C LYS A 4 -0.46 6.04 -4.95
N SER A 5 -0.50 7.18 -5.63
CA SER A 5 0.58 8.13 -5.86
C SER A 5 1.48 8.27 -4.63
N LEU A 6 2.77 8.02 -4.84
CA LEU A 6 3.83 8.48 -3.96
C LEU A 6 3.97 10.00 -4.19
N HIS A 7 3.38 10.81 -3.31
CA HIS A 7 3.45 12.26 -3.40
C HIS A 7 4.81 12.78 -2.91
N THR A 8 5.56 13.43 -3.77
CA THR A 8 6.42 14.56 -3.39
C THR A 8 5.60 15.83 -3.54
N ARG A 9 5.46 16.62 -2.47
CA ARG A 9 4.76 17.92 -2.51
C ARG A 9 5.67 18.95 -3.16
N GLU A 10 5.31 19.36 -4.38
CA GLU A 10 5.79 20.58 -5.01
C GLU A 10 4.69 21.65 -4.86
N THR A 11 5.05 22.93 -4.85
CA THR A 11 4.13 24.05 -4.61
C THR A 11 2.96 24.17 -5.61
N ASP A 12 3.01 23.45 -6.74
CA ASP A 12 2.01 23.49 -7.82
C ASP A 12 1.23 22.18 -8.03
N GLY A 13 1.38 21.18 -7.15
CA GLY A 13 0.62 19.93 -7.25
C GLY A 13 1.36 18.68 -6.77
N ALA A 14 1.10 17.56 -7.44
CA ALA A 14 1.62 16.25 -7.05
C ALA A 14 2.17 15.47 -8.25
N ILE A 15 3.26 14.75 -8.01
CA ILE A 15 3.86 13.85 -8.98
C ILE A 15 3.36 12.43 -8.70
N VAL A 16 3.04 11.67 -9.75
CA VAL A 16 2.80 10.23 -9.66
C VAL A 16 4.12 9.51 -9.95
N ALA A 17 4.81 9.05 -8.91
CA ALA A 17 6.11 8.38 -9.09
C ALA A 17 5.99 7.01 -9.78
N ALA A 18 4.93 6.25 -9.47
CA ALA A 18 4.63 4.97 -10.12
C ALA A 18 3.16 4.57 -9.95
N THR A 19 2.72 3.65 -10.80
CA THR A 19 1.44 2.94 -10.70
C THR A 19 1.69 1.45 -10.87
N ASN A 20 0.86 0.61 -10.26
CA ASN A 20 1.00 -0.84 -10.44
C ASN A 20 -0.34 -1.58 -10.30
N LEU A 21 -0.42 -2.76 -10.91
CA LEU A 21 -1.56 -3.65 -10.84
C LEU A 21 -1.11 -5.10 -10.70
N VAL A 22 -1.77 -5.82 -9.81
CA VAL A 22 -1.56 -7.26 -9.61
C VAL A 22 -2.91 -7.96 -9.41
N LEU A 23 -2.93 -9.26 -9.69
CA LEU A 23 -4.05 -10.15 -9.47
C LEU A 23 -3.87 -10.89 -8.14
N HIS A 24 -4.98 -11.16 -7.44
CA HIS A 24 -4.93 -11.92 -6.18
C HIS A 24 -4.59 -13.41 -6.38
N GLY A 25 -4.72 -13.93 -7.60
CA GLY A 25 -4.41 -15.32 -7.90
C GLY A 25 -5.35 -16.30 -7.22
N ARG A 26 -4.80 -17.40 -6.66
CA ARG A 26 -5.59 -18.45 -6.00
C ARG A 26 -5.87 -18.05 -4.55
N THR A 27 -7.12 -17.71 -4.27
CA THR A 27 -7.62 -17.42 -2.92
C THR A 27 -8.80 -18.35 -2.57
N PRO A 28 -9.26 -18.43 -1.30
CA PRO A 28 -10.35 -19.33 -0.89
C PRO A 28 -11.67 -19.17 -1.66
N GLY A 29 -11.91 -17.99 -2.23
CA GLY A 29 -12.96 -17.76 -3.22
C GLY A 29 -12.49 -16.74 -4.24
N ILE A 30 -12.99 -16.77 -5.47
CA ILE A 30 -12.49 -15.93 -6.58
C ILE A 30 -12.47 -14.42 -6.27
N ALA A 31 -13.35 -13.95 -5.39
CA ALA A 31 -13.43 -12.55 -4.95
C ALA A 31 -12.74 -12.29 -3.59
N SER A 32 -12.10 -13.30 -2.99
CA SER A 32 -11.40 -13.15 -1.72
C SER A 32 -10.13 -12.33 -1.90
N PRO A 33 -9.84 -11.37 -1.01
CA PRO A 33 -8.61 -10.57 -1.05
C PRO A 33 -7.39 -11.44 -0.72
N SER A 34 -6.19 -10.98 -1.11
CA SER A 34 -4.91 -11.58 -0.72
C SER A 34 -3.95 -10.50 -0.24
N ALA A 35 -3.45 -10.68 0.99
CA ALA A 35 -2.47 -9.78 1.58
C ALA A 35 -1.14 -9.84 0.82
N GLU A 36 -0.75 -11.02 0.37
CA GLU A 36 0.49 -11.26 -0.38
C GLU A 36 0.46 -10.52 -1.72
N ALA A 37 -0.64 -10.65 -2.45
CA ALA A 37 -0.82 -9.95 -3.71
C ALA A 37 -0.80 -8.43 -3.49
N GLN A 38 -1.52 -7.91 -2.50
CA GLN A 38 -1.50 -6.48 -2.20
C GLN A 38 -0.10 -5.98 -1.85
N ALA A 39 0.63 -6.72 -1.01
CA ALA A 39 2.01 -6.40 -0.66
C ALA A 39 2.94 -6.42 -1.88
N ALA A 40 2.79 -7.40 -2.78
CA ALA A 40 3.54 -7.45 -4.04
C ALA A 40 3.24 -6.24 -4.92
N ALA A 41 1.97 -5.82 -4.98
CA ALA A 41 1.57 -4.62 -5.73
C ALA A 41 2.32 -3.37 -5.25
N VAL A 42 2.39 -3.19 -3.92
CA VAL A 42 3.09 -2.08 -3.28
C VAL A 42 4.59 -2.16 -3.55
N ARG A 43 5.24 -3.31 -3.31
CA ARG A 43 6.69 -3.45 -3.54
C ARG A 43 7.08 -3.12 -4.98
N MET A 44 6.35 -3.66 -5.96
CA MET A 44 6.55 -3.35 -7.37
C MET A 44 6.36 -1.87 -7.70
N ALA A 45 5.41 -1.18 -7.05
CA ALA A 45 5.24 0.26 -7.24
C ALA A 45 6.45 1.05 -6.71
N TYR A 46 7.04 0.63 -5.59
CA TYR A 46 8.26 1.24 -5.05
C TYR A 46 9.49 0.95 -5.92
N GLU A 47 9.61 -0.28 -6.41
CA GLU A 47 10.64 -0.67 -7.39
C GLU A 47 10.53 0.16 -8.67
N ASN A 48 9.33 0.31 -9.24
CA ASN A 48 9.08 1.12 -10.44
C ASN A 48 9.34 2.62 -10.20
N ALA A 49 9.10 3.12 -8.98
CA ALA A 49 9.41 4.48 -8.58
C ALA A 49 10.89 4.68 -8.21
N ASN A 50 11.70 3.61 -8.20
CA ASN A 50 13.08 3.59 -7.74
C ASN A 50 13.24 4.14 -6.30
N ILE A 51 12.29 3.81 -5.42
CA ILE A 51 12.29 4.18 -3.99
C ILE A 51 12.54 2.93 -3.16
N SER A 52 13.69 2.87 -2.48
CA SER A 52 14.06 1.74 -1.62
C SER A 52 13.73 1.95 -0.14
N ASP A 53 13.62 3.20 0.30
CA ASP A 53 13.32 3.55 1.68
C ASP A 53 11.81 3.74 1.91
N TYR A 54 11.17 2.66 2.38
CA TYR A 54 9.76 2.65 2.75
C TYR A 54 9.41 3.57 3.92
N SER A 55 10.39 4.05 4.71
CA SER A 55 10.16 4.93 5.86
C SER A 55 9.78 6.35 5.44
N LEU A 56 10.14 6.78 4.22
CA LEU A 56 9.83 8.11 3.67
C LEU A 56 8.32 8.35 3.50
N THR A 57 7.54 7.28 3.37
CA THR A 57 6.10 7.38 3.14
C THR A 57 5.40 7.86 4.39
N SER A 58 4.80 9.05 4.34
CA SER A 58 4.15 9.63 5.53
C SER A 58 2.72 9.11 5.74
N TYR A 59 2.03 8.79 4.65
CA TYR A 59 0.63 8.40 4.67
C TYR A 59 0.35 7.38 3.56
N LEU A 60 -0.51 6.41 3.85
CA LEU A 60 -1.08 5.50 2.87
C LEU A 60 -2.60 5.62 2.94
N GLU A 61 -3.23 5.82 1.80
CA GLU A 61 -4.66 5.56 1.76
C GLU A 61 -4.94 4.14 1.35
N CYS A 62 -5.77 3.53 2.15
CA CYS A 62 -6.32 2.22 1.98
C CYS A 62 -7.55 2.27 1.06
N HIS A 63 -7.84 1.12 0.47
CA HIS A 63 -9.12 0.84 -0.15
C HIS A 63 -10.25 0.93 0.87
N GLY A 64 -10.04 0.43 2.09
CA GLY A 64 -10.84 0.79 3.27
C GLY A 64 -12.34 0.56 3.13
N THR A 65 -12.73 -0.57 2.55
CA THR A 65 -14.14 -0.89 2.25
C THR A 65 -15.04 -1.06 3.48
N GLY A 66 -14.48 -1.12 4.69
CA GLY A 66 -15.23 -1.35 5.92
C GLY A 66 -15.66 -2.81 6.09
N THR A 67 -15.02 -3.76 5.38
CA THR A 67 -15.45 -5.16 5.41
C THR A 67 -14.66 -5.95 6.45
N LEU A 68 -15.36 -6.80 7.20
CA LEU A 68 -14.74 -7.66 8.23
C LEU A 68 -13.67 -8.60 7.67
N ALA A 69 -13.81 -9.00 6.41
CA ALA A 69 -12.83 -9.87 5.74
C ALA A 69 -11.72 -9.09 5.04
N GLY A 70 -12.04 -7.94 4.42
CA GLY A 70 -11.11 -7.18 3.60
C GLY A 70 -10.13 -6.34 4.40
N ASP A 71 -10.64 -5.56 5.37
CA ASP A 71 -9.83 -4.59 6.09
C ASP A 71 -8.67 -5.25 6.88
N PRO A 72 -8.86 -6.40 7.56
CA PRO A 72 -7.73 -7.10 8.20
C PRO A 72 -6.69 -7.61 7.19
N VAL A 73 -7.13 -8.06 6.02
CA VAL A 73 -6.23 -8.54 4.95
C VAL A 73 -5.44 -7.37 4.37
N GLU A 74 -6.07 -6.21 4.21
CA GLU A 74 -5.42 -4.98 3.76
C GLU A 74 -4.35 -4.50 4.74
N VAL A 75 -4.70 -4.39 6.03
CA VAL A 75 -3.74 -3.99 7.07
C VAL A 75 -2.59 -4.99 7.16
N THR A 76 -2.85 -6.29 6.99
CA THR A 76 -1.81 -7.33 6.96
C THR A 76 -0.85 -7.14 5.79
N GLY A 77 -1.39 -6.92 4.58
CA GLY A 77 -0.60 -6.69 3.37
C GLY A 77 0.32 -5.47 3.52
N VAL A 78 -0.25 -4.34 3.94
CA VAL A 78 0.48 -3.08 4.19
C VAL A 78 1.54 -3.27 5.27
N SER A 79 1.19 -3.87 6.41
CA SER A 79 2.11 -4.06 7.52
C SER A 79 3.32 -4.92 7.10
N SER A 80 3.13 -5.92 6.25
CA SER A 80 4.21 -6.77 5.73
C SER A 80 5.24 -6.03 4.86
N VAL A 81 4.92 -4.84 4.38
CA VAL A 81 5.81 -3.99 3.59
C VAL A 81 6.45 -2.92 4.47
N PHE A 82 5.66 -2.22 5.26
CA PHE A 82 6.12 -1.01 5.94
C PHE A 82 6.64 -1.24 7.36
N ALA A 83 6.10 -2.22 8.12
CA ALA A 83 6.34 -2.29 9.56
C ALA A 83 7.81 -2.42 9.95
N ALA A 84 8.60 -3.18 9.17
CA ALA A 84 10.04 -3.37 9.43
C ALA A 84 10.87 -2.09 9.28
N SER A 85 10.36 -1.09 8.53
CA SER A 85 11.03 0.20 8.30
C SER A 85 10.60 1.30 9.29
N ARG A 86 9.71 0.99 10.24
CA ARG A 86 9.07 1.99 11.11
C ARG A 86 9.57 1.93 12.54
N LEU A 87 9.69 3.10 13.14
CA LEU A 87 9.91 3.26 14.57
C LEU A 87 8.57 3.35 15.29
N HIS A 88 8.53 2.91 16.55
CA HIS A 88 7.30 2.89 17.35
C HIS A 88 6.68 4.29 17.54
N ASP A 89 7.51 5.32 17.60
CA ASP A 89 7.11 6.73 17.73
C ASP A 89 6.73 7.39 16.39
N ARG A 90 7.00 6.72 15.28
CA ARG A 90 6.73 7.20 13.91
C ARG A 90 6.06 6.11 13.06
N PRO A 91 4.83 5.70 13.43
CA PRO A 91 4.08 4.71 12.66
C PRO A 91 3.67 5.29 11.29
N LEU A 92 3.44 4.39 10.32
CA LEU A 92 2.78 4.77 9.07
C LEU A 92 1.34 5.18 9.39
N GLN A 93 0.95 6.38 8.97
CA GLN A 93 -0.44 6.82 9.05
C GLN A 93 -1.23 6.21 7.90
N ILE A 94 -2.41 5.63 8.21
CA ILE A 94 -3.31 5.07 7.21
C ILE A 94 -4.72 5.65 7.35
N GLY A 95 -5.47 5.73 6.25
CA GLY A 95 -6.86 6.19 6.24
C GLY A 95 -7.61 5.78 4.97
N SER A 96 -8.88 6.18 4.85
CA SER A 96 -9.73 5.98 3.68
C SER A 96 -10.84 7.04 3.65
N VAL A 97 -11.36 7.37 2.46
CA VAL A 97 -12.34 8.45 2.21
C VAL A 97 -13.78 7.97 2.25
#